data_AF-A0AAD1H9E1-F1
#
_entry.id   AF-A0AAD1H9E1-F1
#
_cell.length_a   1.000
_cell.length_b   1.000
_cell.length_c   1.000
_cell.angle_alpha   90.00
_cell.angle_beta   90.00
_cell.angle_gamma   90.00
#
_symmetry.space_group_name_H-M   'P 1'
#
loop_
_entity.id
_entity.type
_entity.pdbx_description
1 polymer ?
#
loop_
_entity_poly.entity_id
_entity_poly.type
_entity_poly.pdbx_seq_one_letter_code
_entity_poly.pdbx_strand_id
1 'polypeptide(L)'
;MARSDVLVSTDWAESNLDAPNTVFVEVDEDTSAYEGGHIAGAVRLDWKTELQDQVKRDFVDQQQFSKLLSEKGISNDDTVILYGGNNNWFAAYAYWYFKLYGHENVKLLDGGRKKWELDGRPLVKDVPNRPATSYTAKAPNNNIRAFRDEVIAAIGSKNLVDVRSPDEFSGKILAPAHLPQEQSQRPGHIPGAINVPWSKAANEDGTFKSDEELAKLYAEAGLDGQKETIAYCRIGERSSHTWFVLQELLGHQNVKNYDGSWTEYGSLVGAPIELGS
;
A
#
# COMPACT_ATOMS: atom_id res chain seq x y z
N MET A 1 -9.59 -8.67 -14.01
CA MET A 1 -8.78 -7.50 -14.41
C MET A 1 -7.47 -8.04 -14.95
N ALA A 2 -6.90 -7.45 -15.98
CA ALA A 2 -5.58 -7.85 -16.48
C ALA A 2 -4.50 -7.12 -15.65
N ARG A 3 -3.33 -7.75 -15.46
CA ARG A 3 -2.19 -7.15 -14.74
C ARG A 3 -1.81 -5.76 -15.29
N SER A 4 -1.94 -5.58 -16.62
CA SER A 4 -1.69 -4.31 -17.33
C SER A 4 -2.65 -3.16 -16.97
N ASP A 5 -3.79 -3.46 -16.37
CA ASP A 5 -4.76 -2.45 -15.93
C ASP A 5 -4.25 -1.71 -14.69
N VAL A 6 -3.42 -2.36 -13.88
CA VAL A 6 -2.98 -1.91 -12.54
C VAL A 6 -1.46 -1.83 -12.37
N LEU A 7 -0.68 -2.40 -13.29
CA LEU A 7 0.79 -2.38 -13.32
C LEU A 7 1.32 -1.93 -14.68
N VAL A 8 2.44 -1.22 -14.66
CA VAL A 8 3.25 -0.91 -15.85
C VAL A 8 4.70 -1.28 -15.63
N SER A 9 5.40 -1.72 -16.67
CA SER A 9 6.84 -2.01 -16.59
C SER A 9 7.68 -0.73 -16.63
N THR A 10 8.95 -0.83 -16.22
CA THR A 10 9.92 0.26 -16.37
C THR A 10 10.17 0.65 -17.83
N ASP A 11 10.12 -0.30 -18.77
CA ASP A 11 10.20 -0.03 -20.22
C ASP A 11 9.02 0.80 -20.73
N TRP A 12 7.80 0.43 -20.30
CA TRP A 12 6.61 1.21 -20.67
C TRP A 12 6.70 2.61 -20.08
N ALA A 13 7.10 2.72 -18.81
CA ALA A 13 7.20 4.00 -18.12
C ALA A 13 8.20 4.95 -18.82
N GLU A 14 9.40 4.47 -19.14
CA GLU A 14 10.40 5.29 -19.85
C GLU A 14 9.91 5.74 -21.23
N SER A 15 9.18 4.87 -21.94
CA SER A 15 8.60 5.20 -23.25
C SER A 15 7.43 6.18 -23.19
N ASN A 16 6.86 6.43 -21.99
CA ASN A 16 5.63 7.20 -21.79
C ASN A 16 5.79 8.34 -20.77
N LEU A 17 7.02 8.80 -20.50
CA LEU A 17 7.27 9.92 -19.57
C LEU A 17 6.51 11.19 -19.95
N ASP A 18 6.40 11.47 -21.25
CA ASP A 18 5.70 12.64 -21.80
C ASP A 18 4.31 12.29 -22.38
N ALA A 19 3.77 11.12 -22.05
CA ALA A 19 2.46 10.72 -22.55
C ALA A 19 1.36 11.69 -22.06
N PRO A 20 0.40 12.07 -22.92
CA PRO A 20 -0.67 12.98 -22.52
C PRO A 20 -1.49 12.37 -21.38
N ASN A 21 -1.91 13.23 -20.45
CA ASN A 21 -2.69 12.85 -19.26
C ASN A 21 -2.04 11.73 -18.44
N THR A 22 -0.71 11.62 -18.43
CA THR A 22 0.02 10.67 -17.59
C THR A 22 0.83 11.43 -16.56
N VAL A 23 0.75 11.00 -15.29
CA VAL A 23 1.46 11.65 -14.19
C VAL A 23 2.18 10.60 -13.36
N PHE A 24 3.50 10.71 -13.30
CA PHE A 24 4.31 9.92 -12.39
C PHE A 24 4.28 10.55 -11.00
N VAL A 25 4.10 9.74 -9.97
CA VAL A 25 3.99 10.19 -8.58
C VAL A 25 4.88 9.32 -7.69
N GLU A 26 5.90 9.95 -7.11
CA GLU A 26 6.79 9.30 -6.14
C GLU A 26 6.20 9.37 -4.73
N VAL A 27 6.09 8.22 -4.07
CA VAL A 27 5.66 8.10 -2.68
C VAL A 27 6.58 7.13 -1.94
N ASP A 28 7.29 7.63 -0.93
CA ASP A 28 8.32 6.87 -0.23
C ASP A 28 8.31 7.14 1.27
N GLU A 29 8.86 6.21 2.06
CA GLU A 29 9.09 6.40 3.49
C GLU A 29 10.05 7.55 3.75
N ASP A 30 11.14 7.55 2.98
CA ASP A 30 12.18 8.56 2.97
C ASP A 30 11.91 9.55 1.83
N THR A 31 11.27 10.65 2.19
CA THR A 31 10.92 11.71 1.25
C THR A 31 12.14 12.42 0.66
N SER A 32 13.33 12.27 1.26
CA SER A 32 14.56 12.88 0.74
C SER A 32 15.09 12.18 -0.53
N ALA A 33 14.66 10.95 -0.80
CA ALA A 33 15.05 10.21 -2.01
C ALA A 33 14.69 10.99 -3.29
N TYR A 34 13.51 11.60 -3.33
CA TYR A 34 13.03 12.43 -4.44
C TYR A 34 13.95 13.64 -4.70
N GLU A 35 14.50 14.24 -3.65
CA GLU A 35 15.42 15.39 -3.75
C GLU A 35 16.80 14.96 -4.26
N GLY A 36 17.20 13.72 -3.99
CA GLY A 36 18.38 13.08 -4.56
C GLY A 36 18.28 12.83 -6.07
N GLY A 37 17.06 12.67 -6.57
CA GLY A 37 16.69 12.54 -7.98
C GLY A 37 15.41 11.72 -8.13
N HIS A 38 14.63 11.95 -9.18
CA HIS A 38 13.34 11.31 -9.42
C HIS A 38 13.10 11.06 -10.92
N ILE A 39 12.08 10.28 -11.26
CA ILE A 39 11.68 10.05 -12.65
C ILE A 39 11.27 11.40 -13.26
N ALA A 40 11.70 11.67 -14.50
CA ALA A 40 11.42 12.94 -15.14
C ALA A 40 9.92 13.25 -15.19
N GLY A 41 9.55 14.47 -14.77
CA GLY A 41 8.15 14.91 -14.72
C GLY A 41 7.35 14.38 -13.51
N ALA A 42 7.95 13.57 -12.63
CA ALA A 42 7.26 13.04 -11.46
C ALA A 42 7.05 14.09 -10.37
N VAL A 43 5.87 14.09 -9.75
CA VAL A 43 5.59 14.85 -8.51
C VAL A 43 5.78 13.96 -7.28
N ARG A 44 5.98 14.55 -6.10
CA ARG A 44 6.08 13.82 -4.83
C ARG A 44 4.80 13.95 -4.01
N LEU A 45 4.39 12.86 -3.35
CA LEU A 45 3.48 12.91 -2.20
C LEU A 45 4.23 12.45 -0.94
N ASP A 46 4.22 13.29 0.10
CA ASP A 46 4.75 12.94 1.42
C ASP A 46 3.69 12.19 2.23
N TRP A 47 3.96 10.91 2.52
CA TRP A 47 2.98 10.09 3.22
C TRP A 47 2.66 10.57 4.63
N LYS A 48 3.59 11.25 5.33
CA LYS A 48 3.43 11.72 6.70
C LYS A 48 2.72 13.08 6.74
N THR A 49 3.18 14.02 5.93
CA THR A 49 2.74 15.42 6.03
C THR A 49 1.58 15.74 5.10
N GLU A 50 1.41 15.00 4.00
CA GLU A 50 0.37 15.27 3.01
C GLU A 50 -0.76 14.23 2.99
N LEU A 51 -0.48 12.97 3.37
CA LEU A 51 -1.50 11.90 3.35
C LEU A 51 -2.09 11.55 4.73
N GLN A 52 -1.55 12.05 5.84
CA GLN A 52 -2.13 11.85 7.18
C GLN A 52 -2.86 13.08 7.69
N ASP A 53 -3.89 12.89 8.52
CA ASP A 53 -4.39 13.96 9.38
C ASP A 53 -3.31 14.30 10.42
N GLN A 54 -3.07 15.61 10.61
CA GLN A 54 -1.96 16.09 11.45
C GLN A 54 -2.29 16.11 12.95
N VAL A 55 -3.50 15.69 13.34
CA VAL A 55 -3.98 15.66 14.74
C VAL A 55 -4.56 14.30 15.08
N LYS A 56 -5.47 13.80 14.25
CA LYS A 56 -6.13 12.50 14.46
C LYS A 56 -5.28 11.39 13.90
N ARG A 57 -5.39 10.20 14.49
CA ARG A 57 -4.88 8.98 13.86
C ARG A 57 -5.87 8.51 12.81
N ASP A 58 -5.90 9.23 11.71
CA ASP A 58 -6.60 8.90 10.49
C ASP A 58 -5.83 9.53 9.33
N PHE A 59 -6.21 9.18 8.12
CA PHE A 59 -5.66 9.79 6.94
C PHE A 59 -6.52 10.92 6.39
N VAL A 60 -5.98 11.67 5.43
CA VAL A 60 -6.69 12.81 4.83
C VAL A 60 -8.06 12.41 4.32
N ASP A 61 -9.07 13.22 4.62
CA ASP A 61 -10.45 13.00 4.17
C ASP A 61 -10.63 13.32 2.67
N GLN A 62 -11.85 13.13 2.16
CA GLN A 62 -12.21 13.39 0.76
C GLN A 62 -11.86 14.82 0.30
N GLN A 63 -12.10 15.83 1.15
CA GLN A 63 -11.87 17.23 0.82
C GLN A 63 -10.37 17.55 0.83
N GLN A 64 -9.65 17.06 1.83
CA GLN A 64 -8.21 17.22 1.96
C GLN A 64 -7.47 16.52 0.81
N PHE A 65 -7.86 15.29 0.45
CA PHE A 65 -7.31 14.58 -0.71
C PHE A 65 -7.60 15.34 -2.01
N SER A 66 -8.82 15.84 -2.20
CA SER A 66 -9.19 16.66 -3.37
C SER A 66 -8.33 17.91 -3.50
N LYS A 67 -8.12 18.61 -2.38
CA LYS A 67 -7.27 19.80 -2.33
C LYS A 67 -5.81 19.47 -2.66
N LEU A 68 -5.26 18.41 -2.05
CA LEU A 68 -3.89 17.97 -2.28
C LEU A 68 -3.65 17.66 -3.76
N LEU A 69 -4.50 16.86 -4.39
CA LEU A 69 -4.33 16.52 -5.80
C LEU A 69 -4.47 17.72 -6.73
N SER A 70 -5.39 18.63 -6.40
CA SER A 70 -5.54 19.90 -7.12
C SER A 70 -4.25 20.72 -7.07
N GLU A 71 -3.62 20.83 -5.90
CA GLU A 71 -2.36 21.57 -5.71
C GLU A 71 -1.16 20.88 -6.39
N LYS A 72 -1.17 19.55 -6.51
CA LYS A 72 -0.15 18.77 -7.25
C LYS A 72 -0.38 18.76 -8.77
N GLY A 73 -1.47 19.38 -9.24
CA GLY A 73 -1.82 19.43 -10.65
C GLY A 73 -2.21 18.05 -11.22
N ILE A 74 -2.86 17.22 -10.42
CA ILE A 74 -3.41 15.91 -10.83
C ILE A 74 -4.90 16.07 -11.10
N SER A 75 -5.36 15.66 -12.28
CA SER A 75 -6.78 15.68 -12.68
C SER A 75 -7.45 14.34 -12.41
N ASN A 76 -8.79 14.31 -12.37
CA ASN A 76 -9.56 13.07 -12.31
C ASN A 76 -9.36 12.17 -13.53
N ASP A 77 -9.03 12.76 -14.69
CA ASP A 77 -8.84 12.05 -15.97
C ASP A 77 -7.39 11.59 -16.22
N ASP A 78 -6.46 11.97 -15.35
CA ASP A 78 -5.05 11.57 -15.47
C ASP A 78 -4.91 10.06 -15.22
N THR A 79 -4.00 9.43 -15.95
CA THR A 79 -3.43 8.13 -15.60
C THR A 79 -2.29 8.35 -14.62
N VAL A 80 -2.49 7.96 -13.37
CA VAL A 80 -1.52 8.15 -12.29
C VAL A 80 -0.64 6.91 -12.17
N ILE A 81 0.67 7.08 -12.34
CA ILE A 81 1.67 6.02 -12.19
C ILE A 81 2.44 6.23 -10.90
N LEU A 82 2.14 5.42 -9.89
CA LEU A 82 2.75 5.48 -8.57
C LEU A 82 4.01 4.63 -8.51
N TYR A 83 5.06 5.16 -7.91
CA TYR A 83 6.29 4.42 -7.64
C TYR A 83 6.96 4.90 -6.35
N GLY A 84 7.83 4.08 -5.79
CA GLY A 84 8.64 4.43 -4.64
C GLY A 84 9.73 3.41 -4.36
N GLY A 85 10.56 3.67 -3.35
CA GLY A 85 11.55 2.75 -2.82
C GLY A 85 10.94 1.57 -2.08
N ASN A 86 11.83 0.72 -1.51
CA ASN A 86 11.47 -0.41 -0.66
C ASN A 86 10.37 -1.32 -1.25
N ASN A 87 10.53 -1.68 -2.53
CA ASN A 87 9.58 -2.51 -3.29
C ASN A 87 8.14 -1.93 -3.30
N ASN A 88 8.01 -0.61 -3.53
CA ASN A 88 6.74 0.10 -3.67
C ASN A 88 5.80 0.10 -2.45
N TRP A 89 6.24 -0.22 -1.24
CA TRP A 89 5.32 -0.32 -0.10
C TRP A 89 4.45 0.95 0.16
N PHE A 90 5.02 2.16 0.18
CA PHE A 90 4.27 3.41 0.31
C PHE A 90 3.57 3.83 -0.99
N ALA A 91 4.10 3.46 -2.16
CA ALA A 91 3.41 3.64 -3.42
C ALA A 91 2.13 2.80 -3.50
N ALA A 92 2.14 1.57 -3.00
CA ALA A 92 0.96 0.71 -2.85
C ALA A 92 -0.04 1.28 -1.81
N TYR A 93 0.46 1.93 -0.76
CA TYR A 93 -0.40 2.61 0.21
C TYR A 93 -1.11 3.80 -0.43
N ALA A 94 -0.38 4.63 -1.18
CA ALA A 94 -0.99 5.68 -1.98
C ALA A 94 -1.97 5.10 -3.01
N TYR A 95 -1.63 4.02 -3.72
CA TYR A 95 -2.54 3.38 -4.67
C TYR A 95 -3.87 3.03 -3.99
N TRP A 96 -3.82 2.46 -2.79
CA TRP A 96 -5.01 2.15 -2.00
C TRP A 96 -5.84 3.42 -1.66
N TYR A 97 -5.23 4.58 -1.38
CA TYR A 97 -5.95 5.86 -1.20
C TYR A 97 -6.67 6.28 -2.47
N PHE A 98 -5.97 6.21 -3.61
CA PHE A 98 -6.55 6.57 -4.90
C PHE A 98 -7.77 5.69 -5.19
N LYS A 99 -7.72 4.38 -4.91
CA LYS A 99 -8.88 3.49 -5.03
C LYS A 99 -9.97 3.78 -4.01
N LEU A 100 -9.61 4.11 -2.76
CA LEU A 100 -10.55 4.47 -1.70
C LEU A 100 -11.36 5.70 -2.11
N TYR A 101 -10.72 6.70 -2.69
CA TYR A 101 -11.33 7.94 -3.18
C TYR A 101 -11.80 7.87 -4.64
N GLY A 102 -11.82 6.66 -5.22
CA GLY A 102 -12.50 6.37 -6.46
C GLY A 102 -11.83 6.89 -7.73
N HIS A 103 -10.51 7.10 -7.71
CA HIS A 103 -9.71 7.35 -8.90
C HIS A 103 -9.65 6.07 -9.75
N GLU A 104 -9.90 6.22 -11.05
CA GLU A 104 -10.11 5.07 -11.94
C GLU A 104 -8.78 4.58 -12.53
N ASN A 105 -8.01 5.49 -13.13
CA ASN A 105 -6.78 5.17 -13.87
C ASN A 105 -5.53 5.35 -13.00
N VAL A 106 -5.34 4.48 -12.01
CA VAL A 106 -4.13 4.47 -11.17
C VAL A 106 -3.40 3.14 -11.34
N LYS A 107 -2.07 3.17 -11.41
CA LYS A 107 -1.21 1.99 -11.61
C LYS A 107 0.04 2.09 -10.76
N LEU A 108 0.65 0.95 -10.45
CA LEU A 108 2.01 0.87 -9.90
C LEU A 108 3.04 0.68 -11.01
N LEU A 109 4.20 1.30 -10.87
CA LEU A 109 5.39 0.96 -11.64
C LEU A 109 5.99 -0.34 -11.08
N ASP A 110 5.98 -1.44 -11.82
CA ASP A 110 6.44 -2.75 -11.33
C ASP A 110 7.93 -2.67 -10.93
N GLY A 111 8.22 -2.99 -9.67
CA GLY A 111 9.55 -2.85 -9.08
C GLY A 111 9.95 -1.46 -8.61
N GLY A 112 9.17 -0.44 -8.95
CA GLY A 112 9.29 0.91 -8.39
C GLY A 112 10.62 1.58 -8.66
N ARG A 113 11.07 2.41 -7.71
CA ARG A 113 12.35 3.12 -7.80
C ARG A 113 13.52 2.15 -7.86
N LYS A 114 13.46 1.06 -7.10
CA LYS A 114 14.52 0.05 -7.04
C LYS A 114 14.79 -0.57 -8.41
N LYS A 115 13.75 -1.01 -9.11
CA LYS A 115 13.88 -1.58 -10.47
C LYS A 115 14.34 -0.54 -11.48
N TRP A 116 13.85 0.69 -11.38
CA TRP A 116 14.28 1.81 -12.23
C TRP A 116 15.80 2.07 -12.12
N GLU A 117 16.31 2.13 -10.89
CA GLU A 117 17.75 2.32 -10.61
C GLU A 117 18.59 1.09 -11.01
N LEU A 118 18.11 -0.13 -10.74
CA LEU A 118 18.77 -1.37 -11.16
C LEU A 118 18.90 -1.49 -12.68
N ASP A 119 17.91 -0.99 -13.43
CA ASP A 119 17.94 -0.94 -14.90
C ASP A 119 18.87 0.17 -15.44
N GLY A 120 19.44 1.02 -14.57
CA GLY A 120 20.31 2.13 -14.96
C GLY A 120 19.58 3.27 -15.67
N ARG A 121 18.27 3.42 -15.44
CA ARG A 121 17.43 4.44 -16.09
C ARG A 121 17.66 5.83 -15.49
N PRO A 122 17.49 6.89 -16.29
CA PRO A 122 17.83 8.25 -15.85
C PRO A 122 16.92 8.73 -14.72
N LEU A 123 17.51 9.52 -13.82
CA LEU A 123 16.81 10.31 -12.82
C LEU A 123 17.22 11.77 -12.99
N VAL A 124 16.29 12.69 -12.72
CA VAL A 124 16.51 14.14 -12.79
C VAL A 124 16.28 14.78 -11.42
N LYS A 125 16.74 16.02 -11.24
CA LYS A 125 16.50 16.80 -10.03
C LYS A 125 15.52 17.96 -10.24
N ASP A 126 15.16 18.23 -11.49
CA ASP A 126 14.28 19.33 -11.86
C ASP A 126 12.85 18.99 -11.44
N VAL A 127 12.37 19.66 -10.40
CA VAL A 127 11.01 19.48 -9.89
C VAL A 127 10.01 20.06 -10.91
N PRO A 128 9.03 19.27 -11.38
CA PRO A 128 8.06 19.74 -12.36
C PRO A 128 7.13 20.80 -11.74
N ASN A 129 6.86 21.86 -12.50
CA ASN A 129 5.84 22.84 -12.14
C ASN A 129 4.55 22.54 -12.90
N ARG A 130 3.67 21.76 -12.27
CA ARG A 130 2.35 21.44 -12.84
C ARG A 130 1.33 22.51 -12.43
N PRO A 131 0.56 23.10 -13.37
CA PRO A 131 -0.54 23.98 -13.01
C PRO A 131 -1.55 23.26 -12.11
N ALA A 132 -2.07 23.97 -11.11
CA ALA A 132 -3.11 23.42 -10.25
C ALA A 132 -4.36 23.03 -11.07
N THR A 133 -4.98 21.93 -10.68
CA THR A 133 -6.18 21.35 -11.32
C THR A 133 -7.41 21.54 -10.42
N SER A 134 -8.55 20.97 -10.84
CA SER A 134 -9.74 20.83 -9.99
C SER A 134 -10.05 19.35 -9.84
N TYR A 135 -9.41 18.72 -8.86
CA TYR A 135 -9.66 17.32 -8.53
C TYR A 135 -10.85 17.20 -7.57
N THR A 136 -11.75 16.26 -7.85
CA THR A 136 -12.88 15.92 -6.97
C THR A 136 -12.83 14.43 -6.63
N ALA A 137 -12.47 14.11 -5.39
CA ALA A 137 -12.53 12.75 -4.87
C ALA A 137 -13.99 12.27 -4.73
N LYS A 138 -14.23 10.97 -4.89
CA LYS A 138 -15.50 10.32 -4.52
C LYS A 138 -15.55 10.09 -2.99
N ALA A 139 -16.73 9.78 -2.47
CA ALA A 139 -16.85 9.33 -1.07
C ALA A 139 -16.00 8.06 -0.84
N PRO A 140 -15.42 7.87 0.36
CA PRO A 140 -14.52 6.75 0.63
C PRO A 140 -15.24 5.41 0.45
N ASN A 141 -14.65 4.52 -0.36
CA ASN A 141 -15.14 3.18 -0.58
C ASN A 141 -14.74 2.23 0.57
N ASN A 142 -15.56 2.18 1.62
CA ASN A 142 -15.29 1.32 2.79
C ASN A 142 -15.40 -0.19 2.52
N ASN A 143 -15.66 -0.63 1.27
CA ASN A 143 -15.55 -2.05 0.92
C ASN A 143 -14.09 -2.54 0.85
N ILE A 144 -13.11 -1.63 0.74
CA ILE A 144 -11.66 -1.96 0.74
C ILE A 144 -10.94 -1.55 2.03
N ARG A 145 -11.67 -0.99 3.01
CA ARG A 145 -11.16 -0.60 4.33
C ARG A 145 -11.83 -1.43 5.41
N ALA A 146 -11.04 -1.93 6.36
CA ALA A 146 -11.54 -2.61 7.54
C ALA A 146 -11.30 -1.76 8.79
N PHE A 147 -12.27 -1.69 9.70
CA PHE A 147 -12.14 -1.04 11.01
C PHE A 147 -12.06 -2.07 12.15
N ARG A 148 -11.57 -1.67 13.33
CA ARG A 148 -11.35 -2.58 14.48
C ARG A 148 -12.56 -3.47 14.82
N ASP A 149 -13.78 -2.94 14.78
CA ASP A 149 -14.98 -3.65 15.27
C ASP A 149 -15.38 -4.75 14.27
N GLU A 150 -15.23 -4.51 12.96
CA GLU A 150 -15.44 -5.56 11.94
C GLU A 150 -14.30 -6.58 11.92
N VAL A 151 -13.07 -6.18 12.27
CA VAL A 151 -11.93 -7.10 12.39
C VAL A 151 -12.14 -8.10 13.54
N ILE A 152 -12.63 -7.63 14.69
CA ILE A 152 -12.98 -8.52 15.82
C ILE A 152 -14.09 -9.49 15.41
N ALA A 153 -15.11 -9.02 14.70
CA ALA A 153 -16.20 -9.87 14.21
C ALA A 153 -15.75 -10.85 13.10
N ALA A 154 -14.64 -10.58 12.42
CA ALA A 154 -14.10 -11.41 11.35
C ALA A 154 -13.36 -12.68 11.83
N ILE A 155 -13.05 -12.76 13.13
CA ILE A 155 -12.33 -13.91 13.71
C ILE A 155 -13.10 -15.21 13.47
N GLY A 156 -12.43 -16.19 12.86
CA GLY A 156 -13.00 -17.48 12.47
C GLY A 156 -13.88 -17.47 11.21
N SER A 157 -14.34 -16.31 10.74
CA SER A 157 -15.24 -16.20 9.58
C SER A 157 -14.57 -15.72 8.29
N LYS A 158 -13.51 -14.90 8.38
CA LYS A 158 -12.74 -14.41 7.23
C LYS A 158 -11.29 -14.88 7.28
N ASN A 159 -10.59 -14.76 6.16
CA ASN A 159 -9.13 -14.82 6.16
C ASN A 159 -8.58 -13.55 6.82
N LEU A 160 -7.68 -13.74 7.79
CA LEU A 160 -6.91 -12.66 8.38
C LEU A 160 -5.45 -12.87 8.00
N VAL A 161 -4.88 -11.97 7.21
CA VAL A 161 -3.51 -12.10 6.68
C VAL A 161 -2.61 -11.11 7.41
N ASP A 162 -1.78 -11.64 8.31
CA ASP A 162 -0.75 -10.88 9.00
C ASP A 162 0.52 -10.85 8.15
N VAL A 163 0.93 -9.66 7.71
CA VAL A 163 2.08 -9.50 6.80
C VAL A 163 3.37 -9.07 7.50
N ARG A 164 3.38 -9.07 8.84
CA ARG A 164 4.57 -8.76 9.65
C ARG A 164 5.55 -9.93 9.66
N SER A 165 6.71 -9.72 10.28
CA SER A 165 7.70 -10.78 10.42
C SER A 165 7.18 -11.96 11.27
N PRO A 166 7.73 -13.18 11.09
CA PRO A 166 7.34 -14.33 11.92
C PRO A 166 7.57 -14.13 13.43
N ASP A 167 8.60 -13.37 13.81
CA ASP A 167 8.91 -13.07 15.21
C ASP A 167 7.88 -12.08 15.82
N GLU A 168 7.35 -11.13 15.03
CA GLU A 168 6.23 -10.27 15.45
C GLU A 168 4.92 -11.07 15.55
N PHE A 169 4.65 -11.90 14.54
CA PHE A 169 3.44 -12.72 14.46
C PHE A 169 3.33 -13.72 15.61
N SER A 170 4.40 -14.49 15.88
CA SER A 170 4.45 -15.44 17.00
C SER A 170 4.39 -14.76 18.38
N GLY A 171 4.61 -13.44 18.44
CA GLY A 171 4.65 -12.66 19.66
C GLY A 171 5.97 -12.72 20.42
N LYS A 172 7.02 -13.26 19.80
CA LYS A 172 8.39 -13.26 20.34
C LYS A 172 8.97 -11.85 20.44
N ILE A 173 8.59 -10.97 19.52
CA ILE A 173 8.95 -9.55 19.52
C ILE A 173 7.66 -8.72 19.45
N LEU A 174 7.61 -7.61 20.20
CA LEU A 174 6.46 -6.68 20.19
C LEU A 174 6.37 -5.90 18.88
N ALA A 175 7.46 -5.21 18.54
CA ALA A 175 7.70 -4.47 17.30
C ALA A 175 9.20 -4.13 17.23
N PRO A 176 9.73 -3.69 16.07
CA PRO A 176 11.12 -3.27 15.95
C PRO A 176 11.47 -2.14 16.93
N ALA A 177 12.60 -2.26 17.64
CA ALA A 177 12.98 -1.33 18.72
C ALA A 177 13.21 0.12 18.24
N HIS A 178 13.57 0.32 16.97
CA HIS A 178 13.85 1.64 16.39
C HIS A 178 12.59 2.38 15.92
N LEU A 179 11.39 1.79 16.05
CA LEU A 179 10.11 2.36 15.60
C LEU A 179 9.18 2.61 16.80
N PRO A 180 9.40 3.68 17.60
CA PRO A 180 8.62 3.92 18.82
C PRO A 180 7.14 4.25 18.56
N GLN A 181 6.81 4.81 17.39
CA GLN A 181 5.43 5.13 17.01
C GLN A 181 4.64 3.91 16.53
N GLU A 182 5.30 2.78 16.30
CA GLU A 182 4.68 1.54 15.80
C GLU A 182 4.59 0.43 16.87
N GLN A 183 4.65 0.83 18.14
CA GLN A 183 4.50 -0.09 19.28
C GLN A 183 3.03 -0.35 19.58
N SER A 184 2.77 -1.45 20.30
CA SER A 184 1.45 -1.83 20.81
C SER A 184 1.55 -2.20 22.29
N GLN A 185 0.43 -2.47 22.97
CA GLN A 185 0.45 -2.88 24.38
C GLN A 185 0.74 -4.38 24.56
N ARG A 186 0.50 -5.22 23.54
CA ARG A 186 0.67 -6.68 23.60
C ARG A 186 1.25 -7.25 22.30
N PRO A 187 2.18 -8.23 22.38
CA PRO A 187 2.67 -8.95 21.21
C PRO A 187 1.68 -10.05 20.80
N GLY A 188 1.92 -10.68 19.63
CA GLY A 188 1.09 -11.78 19.10
C GLY A 188 0.41 -11.40 17.79
N HIS A 189 -0.65 -12.11 17.44
CA HIS A 189 -1.46 -11.89 16.25
C HIS A 189 -2.96 -12.03 16.54
N ILE A 190 -3.79 -11.67 15.56
CA ILE A 190 -5.25 -11.82 15.66
C ILE A 190 -5.58 -13.31 15.54
N PRO A 191 -6.40 -13.91 16.42
CA PRO A 191 -6.64 -15.36 16.43
C PRO A 191 -7.07 -15.93 15.08
N GLY A 192 -6.46 -17.04 14.69
CA GLY A 192 -6.69 -17.70 13.40
C GLY A 192 -6.13 -16.97 12.18
N ALA A 193 -5.35 -15.90 12.35
CA ALA A 193 -4.64 -15.26 11.25
C ALA A 193 -3.54 -16.18 10.69
N ILE A 194 -3.28 -16.04 9.39
CA ILE A 194 -2.15 -16.69 8.72
C ILE A 194 -1.02 -15.68 8.53
N ASN A 195 0.24 -16.12 8.63
CA ASN A 195 1.39 -15.24 8.44
C ASN A 195 1.99 -15.37 7.03
N VAL A 196 1.90 -14.28 6.26
CA VAL A 196 2.54 -14.16 4.96
C VAL A 196 3.32 -12.85 4.92
N PRO A 197 4.61 -12.85 5.34
CA PRO A 197 5.43 -11.64 5.32
C PRO A 197 5.42 -10.99 3.95
N TRP A 198 5.11 -9.69 3.90
CA TRP A 198 4.80 -8.97 2.65
C TRP A 198 5.86 -9.13 1.55
N SER A 199 7.14 -9.19 1.92
CA SER A 199 8.28 -9.28 1.00
C SER A 199 8.32 -10.60 0.23
N LYS A 200 7.65 -11.66 0.71
CA LYS A 200 7.55 -12.93 -0.03
C LYS A 200 6.80 -12.79 -1.35
N ALA A 201 6.00 -11.73 -1.52
CA ALA A 201 5.27 -11.44 -2.75
C ALA A 201 6.08 -10.63 -3.79
N ALA A 202 7.31 -10.22 -3.44
CA ALA A 202 8.20 -9.46 -4.32
C ALA A 202 9.44 -10.28 -4.72
N ASN A 203 9.97 -10.00 -5.90
CA ASN A 203 11.26 -10.50 -6.39
C ASN A 203 12.42 -9.68 -5.82
N GLU A 204 13.65 -10.16 -6.03
CA GLU A 204 14.86 -9.48 -5.56
C GLU A 204 15.05 -8.09 -6.19
N ASP A 205 14.57 -7.87 -7.41
CA ASP A 205 14.60 -6.59 -8.10
C ASP A 205 13.46 -5.64 -7.68
N GLY A 206 12.58 -6.10 -6.78
CA GLY A 206 11.43 -5.37 -6.26
C GLY A 206 10.12 -5.59 -7.03
N THR A 207 10.16 -6.24 -8.20
CA THR A 207 8.94 -6.52 -8.98
C THR A 207 8.01 -7.49 -8.26
N PHE A 208 6.71 -7.44 -8.55
CA PHE A 208 5.78 -8.44 -8.05
C PHE A 208 6.07 -9.80 -8.67
N LYS A 209 5.95 -10.87 -7.87
CA LYS A 209 6.01 -12.25 -8.34
C LYS A 209 4.93 -12.57 -9.38
N SER A 210 5.13 -13.65 -10.12
CA SER A 210 4.14 -14.14 -11.08
C SER A 210 2.85 -14.56 -10.39
N ASP A 211 1.73 -14.52 -11.12
CA ASP A 211 0.41 -14.91 -10.57
C ASP A 211 0.41 -16.35 -10.04
N GLU A 212 1.17 -17.26 -10.67
CA GLU A 212 1.34 -18.65 -10.22
C GLU A 212 2.08 -18.72 -8.87
N GLU A 213 3.22 -18.04 -8.75
CA GLU A 213 3.98 -17.99 -7.49
C GLU A 213 3.17 -17.35 -6.37
N LEU A 214 2.43 -16.28 -6.67
CA LEU A 214 1.59 -15.58 -5.71
C LEU A 214 0.42 -16.45 -5.26
N ALA A 215 -0.33 -17.06 -6.18
CA ALA A 215 -1.43 -17.95 -5.85
C ALA A 215 -0.95 -19.13 -4.98
N LYS A 216 0.19 -19.72 -5.32
CA LYS A 216 0.83 -20.77 -4.54
C LYS A 216 1.22 -20.29 -3.15
N LEU A 217 1.88 -19.14 -3.04
CA LEU A 217 2.32 -18.55 -1.76
C LEU A 217 1.17 -18.43 -0.76
N TYR A 218 0.03 -17.88 -1.18
CA TYR A 218 -1.11 -17.69 -0.28
C TYR A 218 -1.86 -19.00 -0.01
N ALA A 219 -1.98 -19.89 -1.00
CA ALA A 219 -2.62 -21.20 -0.81
C ALA A 219 -1.84 -22.08 0.19
N GLU A 220 -0.51 -22.13 0.08
CA GLU A 220 0.36 -22.88 1.01
C GLU A 220 0.32 -22.31 2.44
N ALA A 221 0.08 -21.00 2.58
CA ALA A 221 -0.10 -20.35 3.87
C ALA A 221 -1.50 -20.58 4.49
N GLY A 222 -2.41 -21.23 3.76
CA GLY A 222 -3.75 -21.55 4.26
C GLY A 222 -4.82 -20.51 3.94
N LEU A 223 -4.62 -19.64 2.94
CA LEU A 223 -5.67 -18.74 2.47
C LEU A 223 -6.85 -19.55 1.90
N ASP A 224 -8.03 -19.37 2.49
CA ASP A 224 -9.25 -20.02 2.02
C ASP A 224 -9.88 -19.16 0.91
N GLY A 225 -9.82 -19.64 -0.34
CA GLY A 225 -10.38 -18.94 -1.50
C GLY A 225 -11.91 -18.74 -1.47
N GLN A 226 -12.63 -19.36 -0.54
CA GLN A 226 -14.08 -19.16 -0.35
C GLN A 226 -14.41 -18.06 0.68
N LYS A 227 -13.43 -17.61 1.46
CA LYS A 227 -13.62 -16.57 2.48
C LYS A 227 -13.20 -15.20 1.95
N GLU A 228 -13.87 -14.17 2.42
CA GLU A 228 -13.39 -12.80 2.30
C GLU A 228 -12.10 -12.61 3.09
N THR A 229 -11.33 -11.57 2.78
CA THR A 229 -9.98 -11.39 3.32
C THR A 229 -9.76 -10.01 3.91
N ILE A 230 -9.10 -9.95 5.06
CA ILE A 230 -8.58 -8.71 5.65
C ILE A 230 -7.06 -8.87 5.81
N ALA A 231 -6.29 -7.96 5.22
CA ALA A 231 -4.84 -7.88 5.41
C ALA A 231 -4.49 -6.79 6.45
N TYR A 232 -3.48 -7.04 7.28
CA TYR A 232 -3.02 -6.08 8.28
C TYR A 232 -1.51 -6.21 8.56
N CYS A 233 -0.89 -5.13 9.03
CA CYS A 233 0.51 -5.08 9.45
C CYS A 233 0.64 -4.37 10.81
N ARG A 234 1.50 -3.33 10.93
CA ARG A 234 1.55 -2.44 12.10
C ARG A 234 0.72 -1.18 11.90
N ILE A 235 0.80 -0.52 10.74
CA ILE A 235 0.16 0.78 10.46
C ILE A 235 -0.46 0.89 9.04
N GLY A 236 -0.81 -0.24 8.41
CA GLY A 236 -1.55 -0.29 7.14
C GLY A 236 -0.72 -0.23 5.84
N GLU A 237 0.56 0.14 5.92
CA GLU A 237 1.44 0.41 4.78
C GLU A 237 1.86 -0.88 4.06
N ARG A 238 2.38 -1.88 4.78
CA ARG A 238 2.77 -3.17 4.17
C ARG A 238 1.56 -4.02 3.80
N SER A 239 0.47 -3.91 4.56
CA SER A 239 -0.76 -4.62 4.23
C SER A 239 -1.45 -4.03 3.01
N SER A 240 -1.22 -2.77 2.64
CA SER A 240 -1.68 -2.21 1.37
C SER A 240 -1.01 -2.88 0.16
N HIS A 241 0.29 -3.21 0.25
CA HIS A 241 1.00 -3.98 -0.78
C HIS A 241 0.40 -5.39 -0.93
N THR A 242 0.12 -6.08 0.18
CA THR A 242 -0.56 -7.38 0.12
C THR A 242 -2.01 -7.28 -0.33
N TRP A 243 -2.73 -6.22 0.04
CA TRP A 243 -4.07 -5.94 -0.48
C TRP A 243 -4.05 -5.80 -2.00
N PHE A 244 -3.07 -5.06 -2.55
CA PHE A 244 -2.89 -4.92 -3.99
C PHE A 244 -2.65 -6.28 -4.66
N VAL A 245 -1.76 -7.10 -4.09
CA VAL A 245 -1.49 -8.46 -4.60
C VAL A 245 -2.78 -9.30 -4.64
N LEU A 246 -3.51 -9.38 -3.53
CA LEU A 246 -4.70 -10.23 -3.43
C LEU A 246 -5.85 -9.72 -4.32
N GLN A 247 -6.12 -8.42 -4.30
CA GLN A 247 -7.28 -7.85 -4.98
C GLN A 247 -7.01 -7.56 -6.45
N GLU A 248 -5.89 -6.89 -6.74
CA GLU A 248 -5.63 -6.33 -8.08
C GLU A 248 -4.91 -7.35 -8.98
N LEU A 249 -4.01 -8.18 -8.43
CA LEU A 249 -3.26 -9.18 -9.22
C LEU A 249 -3.97 -10.53 -9.25
N LEU A 250 -4.30 -11.07 -8.07
CA LEU A 250 -4.96 -12.38 -7.96
C LEU A 250 -6.49 -12.29 -8.15
N GLY A 251 -7.06 -11.09 -8.17
CA GLY A 251 -8.46 -10.87 -8.54
C GLY A 251 -9.48 -11.24 -7.45
N HIS A 252 -9.07 -11.37 -6.18
CA HIS A 252 -10.02 -11.57 -5.08
C HIS A 252 -10.91 -10.33 -4.92
N GLN A 253 -12.23 -10.52 -4.91
CA GLN A 253 -13.17 -9.39 -4.98
C GLN A 253 -13.40 -8.68 -3.64
N ASN A 254 -13.24 -9.40 -2.52
CA ASN A 254 -13.59 -8.91 -1.18
C ASN A 254 -12.36 -8.91 -0.28
N VAL A 255 -11.41 -8.01 -0.57
CA VAL A 255 -10.21 -7.81 0.23
C VAL A 255 -10.24 -6.42 0.87
N LYS A 256 -10.03 -6.36 2.18
CA LYS A 256 -9.92 -5.10 2.92
C LYS A 256 -8.52 -4.92 3.48
N ASN A 257 -8.04 -3.69 3.50
CA ASN A 257 -6.89 -3.30 4.30
C ASN A 257 -7.39 -2.81 5.67
N TYR A 258 -6.86 -3.36 6.75
CA TYR A 258 -7.09 -2.86 8.11
C TYR A 258 -5.94 -1.91 8.49
N ASP A 259 -6.14 -0.61 8.26
CA ASP A 259 -5.11 0.42 8.45
C ASP A 259 -4.77 0.67 9.93
N GLY A 260 -5.73 0.49 10.84
CA GLY A 260 -5.48 0.50 12.29
C GLY A 260 -4.43 -0.54 12.70
N SER A 261 -4.48 -1.72 12.07
CA SER A 261 -3.44 -2.75 12.12
C SER A 261 -3.03 -3.14 13.57
N TRP A 262 -1.85 -3.71 13.77
CA TRP A 262 -1.43 -4.19 15.10
C TRP A 262 -1.21 -3.09 16.14
N THR A 263 -0.87 -1.87 15.73
CA THR A 263 -0.73 -0.76 16.68
C THR A 263 -2.05 -0.36 17.32
N GLU A 264 -3.17 -0.43 16.57
CA GLU A 264 -4.52 -0.34 17.15
C GLU A 264 -4.87 -1.64 17.89
N TYR A 265 -4.89 -2.78 17.19
CA TYR A 265 -5.42 -4.05 17.72
C TYR A 265 -4.69 -4.53 18.98
N GLY A 266 -3.36 -4.54 18.96
CA GLY A 266 -2.53 -4.93 20.10
C GLY A 266 -2.57 -3.93 21.27
N SER A 267 -3.30 -2.83 21.12
CA SER A 267 -3.55 -1.81 22.17
C SER A 267 -5.01 -1.78 22.64
N LEU A 268 -5.91 -2.57 22.04
CA LEU A 268 -7.31 -2.66 22.45
C LEU A 268 -7.45 -3.42 23.77
N VAL A 269 -8.21 -2.87 24.70
CA VAL A 269 -8.51 -3.53 25.97
C VAL A 269 -9.43 -4.72 25.72
N GLY A 270 -9.01 -5.92 26.10
CA GLY A 270 -9.82 -7.13 26.05
C GLY A 270 -9.98 -7.76 24.66
N ALA A 271 -9.28 -7.25 23.64
CA ALA A 271 -9.25 -7.90 22.33
C ALA A 271 -8.56 -9.28 22.43
N PRO A 272 -9.08 -10.31 21.74
CA PRO A 272 -8.49 -11.64 21.79
C PRO A 272 -7.18 -11.66 21.00
N ILE A 273 -6.14 -12.29 21.55
CA ILE A 273 -4.80 -12.37 20.96
C ILE A 273 -4.32 -13.81 21.00
N GLU A 274 -3.69 -14.26 19.93
CA GLU A 274 -3.03 -15.57 19.82
C GLU A 274 -1.50 -15.41 19.77
N LEU A 275 -0.80 -16.39 20.33
CA LEU A 275 0.67 -16.44 20.40
C LEU A 275 1.17 -17.77 19.82
N GLY A 276 2.40 -17.76 19.30
CA GLY A 276 3.05 -18.92 18.73
C GLY A 276 2.56 -19.26 17.32
N SER A 277 3.43 -19.90 16.54
CA SER A 277 3.22 -20.48 15.20
C SER A 277 4.55 -20.87 14.60
#